data_AF-A0A662IK73-F1
#
_entry.id   AF-A0A662IK73-F1
#
_cell.length_a   1.000
_cell.length_b   1.000
_cell.length_c   1.000
_cell.angle_alpha   90.00
_cell.angle_beta   90.00
_cell.angle_gamma   90.00
#
_symmetry.space_group_name_H-M   'P 1'
#
loop_
_entity.id
_entity.type
_entity.pdbx_description
1 polymer ?
#
loop_
_entity_poly.entity_id
_entity_poly.type
_entity_poly.pdbx_seq_one_letter_code
_entity_poly.pdbx_strand_id
1 'polypeptide(L)'
;MSWYISPDEIISGIRKRYPTEKLIGPPQRPIAPRVTYANENLYGVMIYIYGEGIKGQYLRHGYFDREGKRYWAIEYGWVTLYGRMYDGKILPLVVLGVPTRFVFQHKPAEFVGFTLEEVPLGYLECLERQMINVDRVMRGEDPVLIIDKYDLLRGDGAPVPSEFIDRMIEQHKLIATLQNTLWEYEKAIKDYKTTIAMLQARVAKLQELTNSYESRLIKLGTEVTGVQQELIRLREEVLVRGAEAESLEEARRKLRDIMDDLTEIVEDIAGWVSTLKRTVEMKKKEVESR
;
A
#
# COMPACT_ATOMS: atom_id res chain seq x y z
N MET A 1 -4.71 -4.85 -84.65
CA MET A 1 -5.65 -5.62 -83.82
C MET A 1 -5.21 -5.49 -82.37
N SER A 2 -5.85 -4.59 -81.62
CA SER A 2 -5.51 -4.34 -80.22
C SER A 2 -6.12 -5.43 -79.34
N TRP A 3 -5.27 -6.24 -78.70
CA TRP A 3 -5.65 -7.29 -77.75
C TRP A 3 -5.83 -6.69 -76.36
N TYR A 4 -6.84 -5.84 -76.17
CA TYR A 4 -7.22 -5.36 -74.85
C TYR A 4 -8.68 -5.73 -74.61
N ILE A 5 -8.88 -6.78 -73.83
CA ILE A 5 -10.20 -7.11 -73.27
C ILE A 5 -10.46 -6.07 -72.19
N SER A 6 -11.57 -5.32 -72.32
CA SER A 6 -11.91 -4.32 -71.31
C SER A 6 -12.27 -5.00 -69.99
N PRO A 7 -11.98 -4.39 -68.83
CA PRO A 7 -12.40 -4.92 -67.54
C PRO A 7 -13.91 -5.25 -67.47
N ASP A 8 -14.73 -4.48 -68.20
CA ASP A 8 -16.17 -4.70 -68.29
C ASP A 8 -16.54 -5.96 -69.08
N GLU A 9 -15.78 -6.32 -70.11
CA GLU A 9 -15.96 -7.57 -70.86
C GLU A 9 -15.56 -8.80 -70.02
N ILE A 10 -14.53 -8.67 -69.18
CA ILE A 10 -14.13 -9.72 -68.23
C ILE A 10 -15.25 -9.95 -67.20
N ILE A 11 -15.77 -8.86 -66.63
CA ILE A 11 -16.85 -8.92 -65.63
C ILE A 11 -18.15 -9.46 -66.26
N SER A 12 -18.47 -9.06 -67.49
CA SER A 12 -19.60 -9.57 -68.26
C SER A 12 -19.47 -11.08 -68.54
N GLY A 13 -18.27 -11.53 -68.94
CA GLY A 13 -17.97 -12.94 -69.14
C GLY A 13 -18.10 -13.79 -67.88
N ILE A 14 -17.67 -13.25 -66.73
CA ILE A 14 -17.81 -13.89 -65.41
C ILE A 14 -19.30 -13.98 -65.01
N ARG A 15 -20.07 -12.89 -65.16
CA ARG A 15 -21.52 -12.88 -64.85
C ARG A 15 -22.34 -13.81 -65.74
N LYS A 16 -21.95 -13.98 -67.00
CA LYS A 16 -22.58 -14.94 -67.92
C LYS A 16 -22.33 -16.40 -67.51
N ARG A 17 -21.16 -16.71 -66.94
CA ARG A 17 -20.83 -18.06 -66.44
C ARG A 17 -21.36 -18.34 -65.03
N TYR A 18 -21.50 -17.31 -64.19
CA TYR A 18 -21.98 -17.42 -62.82
C TYR A 18 -23.14 -16.43 -62.61
N PRO A 19 -24.39 -16.85 -62.86
CA PRO A 19 -25.55 -15.99 -62.66
C PRO A 19 -25.69 -15.61 -61.18
N THR A 20 -25.25 -14.40 -60.83
CA THR A 20 -25.28 -13.84 -59.47
C THR A 20 -26.68 -13.54 -58.95
N GLU A 21 -27.71 -13.71 -59.77
CA GLU A 21 -29.12 -13.47 -59.40
C GLU A 21 -29.75 -14.60 -58.56
N LYS A 22 -29.09 -15.76 -58.43
CA LYS A 22 -29.55 -16.88 -57.58
C LYS A 22 -28.85 -17.00 -56.22
N LEU A 23 -27.93 -16.09 -55.88
CA LEU A 23 -27.32 -16.07 -54.55
C LEU A 23 -28.17 -15.23 -53.60
N ILE A 24 -29.27 -15.81 -53.13
CA ILE A 24 -30.02 -15.29 -51.99
C ILE A 24 -29.14 -15.45 -50.76
N GLY A 25 -28.57 -14.34 -50.32
CA GLY A 25 -27.82 -14.21 -49.06
C GLY A 25 -26.31 -14.43 -49.17
N PRO A 26 -25.52 -13.86 -48.23
CA PRO A 26 -24.12 -14.27 -48.06
C PRO A 26 -24.10 -15.80 -47.92
N PRO A 27 -23.10 -16.50 -48.50
CA PRO A 27 -23.02 -17.96 -48.37
C PRO A 27 -23.20 -18.32 -46.90
N GLN A 28 -24.20 -19.15 -46.59
CA GLN A 28 -24.37 -19.68 -45.24
C GLN A 28 -23.09 -20.43 -44.91
N ARG A 29 -22.24 -19.77 -44.14
CA ARG A 29 -20.95 -20.30 -43.71
C ARG A 29 -21.24 -21.56 -42.92
N PRO A 30 -20.49 -22.65 -43.12
CA PRO A 30 -20.69 -23.87 -42.36
C PRO A 30 -20.61 -23.50 -40.87
N ILE A 31 -21.72 -23.70 -40.17
CA ILE A 31 -21.77 -23.53 -38.72
C ILE A 31 -20.89 -24.63 -38.16
N ALA A 32 -19.69 -24.26 -37.71
CA ALA A 32 -18.84 -25.20 -36.99
C ALA A 32 -19.65 -25.72 -35.79
N PRO A 33 -19.80 -27.05 -35.63
CA PRO A 33 -20.54 -27.61 -34.51
C PRO A 33 -19.91 -27.10 -33.20
N ARG A 34 -20.74 -26.83 -32.19
CA ARG A 34 -20.27 -26.46 -30.84
C ARG A 34 -19.49 -27.66 -30.29
N VAL A 35 -18.16 -27.54 -30.36
CA VAL A 35 -17.11 -28.40 -29.81
C VAL A 35 -17.54 -29.85 -29.61
N THR A 36 -17.27 -30.71 -30.59
CA THR A 36 -16.97 -32.11 -30.25
C THR A 36 -15.67 -32.12 -29.45
N TYR A 37 -15.66 -32.79 -28.29
CA TYR A 37 -14.59 -33.06 -27.32
C TYR A 37 -13.20 -33.49 -27.87
N ALA A 38 -12.97 -33.45 -29.18
CA ALA A 38 -11.82 -34.05 -29.84
C ALA A 38 -10.54 -33.19 -29.83
N ASN A 39 -10.60 -31.87 -29.55
CA ASN A 39 -9.43 -30.98 -29.68
C ASN A 39 -9.32 -29.91 -28.57
N GLU A 40 -9.56 -30.29 -27.32
CA GLU A 40 -9.47 -29.38 -26.15
C GLU A 40 -8.12 -28.68 -26.04
N ASN A 41 -7.04 -29.32 -26.50
CA ASN A 41 -5.67 -28.80 -26.37
C ASN A 41 -5.38 -27.57 -27.25
N LEU A 42 -6.17 -27.34 -28.30
CA LEU A 42 -6.02 -26.14 -29.14
C LEU A 42 -6.81 -24.95 -28.59
N TYR A 43 -7.78 -25.19 -27.70
CA TYR A 43 -8.65 -24.14 -27.21
C TYR A 43 -7.87 -23.05 -26.47
N GLY A 44 -8.09 -21.79 -26.85
CA GLY A 44 -7.42 -20.65 -26.24
C GLY A 44 -5.97 -20.44 -26.70
N VAL A 45 -5.42 -21.30 -27.56
CA VAL A 45 -4.07 -21.15 -28.09
C VAL A 45 -4.01 -19.96 -29.02
N MET A 46 -2.96 -19.13 -28.88
CA MET A 46 -2.74 -18.00 -29.76
C MET A 46 -2.41 -18.45 -31.19
N ILE A 47 -3.11 -17.88 -32.18
CA ILE A 47 -2.88 -18.10 -33.61
C ILE A 47 -2.03 -16.95 -34.17
N TYR A 48 -0.90 -17.31 -34.73
CA TYR A 48 -0.05 -16.45 -35.52
C TYR A 48 -0.06 -16.89 -36.98
N ILE A 49 -0.44 -15.98 -37.89
CA ILE A 49 -0.36 -16.22 -39.32
C ILE A 49 0.90 -15.55 -39.85
N TYR A 50 1.77 -16.34 -40.48
CA TYR A 50 2.96 -15.78 -41.10
C TYR A 50 2.60 -14.80 -42.22
N GLY A 51 3.19 -13.60 -42.16
CA GLY A 51 2.88 -12.49 -43.06
C GLY A 51 1.70 -11.60 -42.62
N GLU A 52 0.83 -12.05 -41.71
CA GLU A 52 -0.28 -11.24 -41.20
C GLU A 52 -0.19 -10.90 -39.70
N GLY A 53 0.64 -11.62 -38.95
CA GLY A 53 0.81 -11.44 -37.51
C GLY A 53 -0.20 -12.20 -36.66
N ILE A 54 -0.36 -11.74 -35.42
CA ILE A 54 -1.26 -12.34 -34.43
C ILE A 54 -2.72 -12.07 -34.82
N LYS A 55 -3.55 -13.11 -34.85
CA LYS A 55 -4.98 -12.99 -35.19
C LYS A 55 -5.92 -13.04 -34.01
N GLY A 56 -5.59 -13.84 -33.01
CA GLY A 56 -6.46 -14.13 -31.87
C GLY A 56 -6.21 -15.55 -31.39
N GLN A 57 -7.08 -16.04 -30.53
CA GLN A 57 -7.02 -17.37 -29.97
C GLN A 57 -7.91 -18.33 -30.74
N TYR A 58 -7.46 -19.57 -30.86
CA TYR A 58 -8.22 -20.66 -31.42
C TYR A 58 -9.45 -20.95 -30.55
N LEU A 59 -10.63 -20.97 -31.16
CA LEU A 59 -11.88 -21.32 -30.49
C LEU A 59 -12.35 -22.71 -30.90
N ARG A 60 -12.47 -22.94 -32.21
CA ARG A 60 -13.03 -24.17 -32.78
C ARG A 60 -12.67 -24.27 -34.25
N HIS A 61 -12.89 -25.43 -34.86
CA HIS A 61 -12.82 -25.56 -36.31
C HIS A 61 -13.85 -26.51 -36.87
N GLY A 62 -14.13 -26.34 -38.16
CA GLY A 62 -14.80 -27.34 -38.99
C GLY A 62 -13.85 -27.87 -40.06
N TYR A 63 -14.23 -28.97 -40.68
CA TYR A 63 -13.56 -29.50 -41.87
C TYR A 63 -14.45 -29.32 -43.08
N PHE A 64 -13.85 -28.96 -44.21
CA PHE A 64 -14.53 -28.99 -45.49
C PHE A 64 -13.56 -29.41 -46.58
N ASP A 65 -14.07 -30.12 -47.59
CA ASP A 65 -13.27 -30.56 -48.72
C ASP A 65 -13.43 -29.58 -49.88
N ARG A 66 -12.29 -29.15 -50.43
CA ARG A 66 -12.23 -28.31 -51.62
C ARG A 66 -11.14 -28.86 -52.53
N GLU A 67 -11.49 -29.14 -53.79
CA GLU A 67 -10.55 -29.65 -54.80
C GLU A 67 -9.82 -30.95 -54.37
N GLY A 68 -10.52 -31.84 -53.65
CA GLY A 68 -9.96 -33.11 -53.17
C GLY A 68 -8.98 -32.99 -52.01
N LYS A 69 -8.85 -31.81 -51.40
CA LYS A 69 -8.03 -31.55 -50.22
C LYS A 69 -8.91 -31.14 -49.05
N ARG A 70 -8.57 -31.63 -47.86
CA ARG A 70 -9.24 -31.30 -46.61
C ARG A 70 -8.72 -29.98 -46.05
N TYR A 71 -9.61 -29.00 -45.92
CA TYR A 71 -9.33 -27.71 -45.30
C TYR A 71 -9.85 -27.66 -43.88
N TRP A 72 -9.13 -26.92 -43.04
CA TRP A 72 -9.54 -26.53 -41.71
C TRP A 72 -10.16 -25.13 -41.79
N ALA A 73 -11.42 -24.99 -41.37
CA ALA A 73 -12.08 -23.71 -41.13
C ALA A 73 -12.00 -23.42 -39.64
N ILE A 74 -10.95 -22.72 -39.21
CA ILE A 74 -10.70 -22.36 -37.81
C ILE A 74 -11.44 -21.07 -37.47
N GLU A 75 -12.34 -21.12 -36.50
CA GLU A 75 -12.89 -19.93 -35.86
C GLU A 75 -11.94 -19.45 -34.78
N TYR A 76 -11.57 -18.17 -34.85
CA TYR A 76 -10.69 -17.53 -33.90
C TYR A 76 -11.36 -16.34 -33.24
N GLY A 77 -10.92 -16.01 -32.03
CA GLY A 77 -11.47 -14.91 -31.28
C GLY A 77 -10.67 -14.61 -30.01
N TRP A 78 -11.30 -13.91 -29.09
CA TRP A 78 -10.72 -13.67 -27.76
C TRP A 78 -11.41 -14.55 -26.74
N VAL A 79 -10.61 -15.19 -25.90
CA VAL A 79 -11.07 -15.99 -24.77
C VAL A 79 -10.62 -15.32 -23.50
N THR A 80 -11.59 -15.00 -22.64
CA THR A 80 -11.33 -14.50 -21.30
C THR A 80 -12.05 -15.36 -20.28
N LEU A 81 -11.30 -15.87 -19.31
CA LEU A 81 -11.86 -16.57 -18.16
C LEU A 81 -12.05 -15.58 -17.03
N TYR A 82 -13.27 -15.48 -16.52
CA TYR A 82 -13.62 -14.68 -15.35
C TYR A 82 -13.96 -15.56 -14.15
N GLY A 83 -13.51 -15.15 -12.97
CA GLY A 83 -13.92 -15.72 -11.69
C GLY A 83 -14.94 -14.82 -11.00
N ARG A 84 -16.06 -15.39 -10.56
CA ARG A 84 -17.06 -14.69 -9.75
C ARG A 84 -16.83 -15.01 -8.28
N MET A 85 -16.64 -13.99 -7.46
CA MET A 85 -16.45 -14.11 -6.02
C MET A 85 -17.77 -14.06 -5.25
N TYR A 86 -17.75 -14.48 -3.98
CA TYR A 86 -18.92 -14.44 -3.08
C TYR A 86 -19.44 -13.02 -2.81
N ASP A 87 -18.57 -12.02 -2.91
CA ASP A 87 -18.92 -10.60 -2.76
C ASP A 87 -19.54 -9.99 -4.04
N GLY A 88 -19.75 -10.80 -5.08
CA GLY A 88 -20.34 -10.40 -6.35
C GLY A 88 -19.34 -9.80 -7.36
N LYS A 89 -18.05 -9.66 -7.01
CA LYS A 89 -17.04 -9.16 -7.96
C LYS A 89 -16.73 -10.20 -9.04
N ILE A 90 -16.48 -9.70 -10.25
CA ILE A 90 -16.06 -10.50 -11.41
C ILE A 90 -14.63 -10.09 -11.73
N LEU A 91 -13.70 -11.04 -11.63
CA LEU A 91 -12.27 -10.81 -11.85
C LEU A 91 -11.79 -11.56 -13.10
N PRO A 92 -11.09 -10.91 -14.03
CA PRO A 92 -10.50 -11.59 -15.18
C PRO A 92 -9.33 -12.44 -14.69
N LEU A 93 -9.45 -13.76 -14.75
CA LEU A 93 -8.43 -14.71 -14.29
C LEU A 93 -7.44 -15.06 -15.40
N VAL A 94 -7.92 -15.30 -16.62
CA VAL A 94 -7.06 -15.57 -17.77
C VAL A 94 -7.52 -14.68 -18.90
N VAL A 95 -6.62 -13.87 -19.43
CA VAL A 95 -6.88 -12.94 -20.54
C VAL A 95 -5.88 -13.28 -21.63
N LEU A 96 -6.37 -13.58 -22.84
CA LEU A 96 -5.52 -13.93 -23.98
C LEU A 96 -4.61 -15.15 -23.74
N GLY A 97 -5.10 -16.11 -22.95
CA GLY A 97 -4.36 -17.33 -22.63
C GLY A 97 -3.29 -17.13 -21.55
N VAL A 98 -3.17 -15.90 -21.03
CA VAL A 98 -2.20 -15.54 -20.00
C VAL A 98 -2.91 -15.35 -18.65
N PRO A 99 -2.46 -16.03 -17.58
CA PRO A 99 -2.99 -15.81 -16.24
C PRO A 99 -2.76 -14.35 -15.79
N THR A 100 -3.79 -13.73 -15.23
CA THR A 100 -3.66 -12.40 -14.63
C THR A 100 -3.17 -12.51 -13.19
N ARG A 101 -2.81 -11.37 -12.59
CA ARG A 101 -2.44 -11.28 -11.16
C ARG A 101 -3.49 -11.89 -10.22
N PHE A 102 -4.76 -11.92 -10.61
CA PHE A 102 -5.86 -12.35 -9.75
C PHE A 102 -5.83 -13.86 -9.48
N VAL A 103 -5.25 -14.66 -10.40
CA VAL A 103 -5.03 -16.10 -10.21
C VAL A 103 -4.07 -16.37 -9.05
N PHE A 104 -3.09 -15.50 -8.84
CA PHE A 104 -2.09 -15.64 -7.77
C PHE A 104 -2.51 -14.97 -6.46
N GLN A 105 -3.41 -13.99 -6.53
CA GLN A 105 -3.87 -13.24 -5.36
C GLN A 105 -4.98 -13.95 -4.59
N HIS A 106 -5.85 -14.71 -5.30
CA HIS A 106 -7.04 -15.31 -4.73
C HIS A 106 -6.98 -16.83 -4.78
N LYS A 107 -7.43 -17.49 -3.72
CA LYS A 107 -7.52 -18.95 -3.70
C LYS A 107 -8.73 -19.42 -4.51
N PRO A 108 -8.68 -20.60 -5.16
CA PRO A 108 -9.81 -21.17 -5.88
C PRO A 108 -11.11 -21.25 -5.06
N ALA A 109 -11.01 -21.50 -3.75
CA ALA A 109 -12.15 -21.58 -2.83
C ALA A 109 -12.88 -20.24 -2.60
N GLU A 110 -12.27 -19.11 -2.96
CA GLU A 110 -12.88 -17.78 -2.85
C GLU A 110 -13.85 -17.47 -4.00
N PHE A 111 -13.88 -18.33 -5.03
CA PHE A 111 -14.76 -18.19 -6.19
C PHE A 111 -16.01 -19.06 -6.06
N VAL A 112 -17.17 -18.47 -6.36
CA VAL A 112 -18.48 -19.14 -6.46
C VAL A 112 -18.60 -19.91 -7.76
N GLY A 113 -17.96 -19.41 -8.81
CA GLY A 113 -17.97 -20.03 -10.12
C GLY A 113 -17.11 -19.28 -11.11
N PHE A 114 -16.94 -19.88 -12.28
CA PHE A 114 -16.17 -19.33 -13.38
C PHE A 114 -17.06 -19.12 -14.59
N THR A 115 -16.79 -18.04 -15.33
CA THR A 115 -17.52 -17.70 -16.56
C THR A 115 -16.49 -17.52 -17.66
N LEU A 116 -16.65 -18.27 -18.73
CA LEU A 116 -15.81 -18.18 -19.92
C LEU A 116 -16.52 -17.28 -20.93
N GLU A 117 -15.85 -16.19 -21.34
CA GLU A 117 -16.33 -15.31 -22.38
C GLU A 117 -15.53 -15.55 -23.66
N GLU A 118 -16.24 -15.92 -24.72
CA GLU A 118 -15.72 -16.10 -26.07
C GLU A 118 -16.24 -14.96 -26.96
N VAL A 119 -15.34 -14.16 -27.50
CA VAL A 119 -15.67 -13.12 -28.48
C VAL A 119 -15.13 -13.57 -29.84
N PRO A 120 -15.95 -14.19 -30.71
CA PRO A 120 -15.51 -14.62 -32.03
C PRO A 120 -15.20 -13.41 -32.91
N LEU A 121 -14.04 -13.43 -33.57
CA LEU A 121 -13.58 -12.34 -34.44
C LEU A 121 -13.70 -12.69 -35.91
N GLY A 122 -13.51 -13.97 -36.27
CA GLY A 122 -13.55 -14.39 -37.65
C GLY A 122 -13.19 -15.85 -37.87
N TYR A 123 -13.05 -16.19 -39.14
CA TYR A 123 -12.68 -17.52 -39.60
C TYR A 123 -11.39 -17.45 -40.41
N LEU A 124 -10.56 -18.46 -40.23
CA LEU A 124 -9.33 -18.72 -40.96
C LEU A 124 -9.47 -20.06 -41.67
N GLU A 125 -9.27 -20.05 -42.98
CA GLU A 125 -9.21 -21.27 -43.79
C GLU A 125 -7.74 -21.58 -44.09
N CYS A 126 -7.30 -22.79 -43.76
CA CYS A 126 -5.95 -23.28 -44.08
C CYS A 126 -5.93 -24.79 -44.30
N LEU A 127 -4.94 -25.27 -45.03
CA LEU A 127 -4.65 -26.71 -45.13
C LEU A 127 -3.93 -27.18 -43.86
N GLU A 128 -4.09 -28.46 -43.52
CA GLU A 128 -3.40 -29.03 -42.36
C GLU A 128 -1.88 -28.93 -42.48
N ARG A 129 -1.34 -29.14 -43.70
CA ARG A 129 0.10 -28.97 -44.00
C ARG A 129 0.64 -27.56 -43.76
N GLN A 130 -0.23 -26.55 -43.71
CA GLN A 130 0.14 -25.15 -43.51
C GLN A 130 0.25 -24.80 -42.01
N MET A 131 -0.27 -25.65 -41.13
CA MET A 131 -0.06 -25.53 -39.70
C MET A 131 1.31 -26.12 -39.36
N ILE A 132 2.24 -25.27 -38.94
CA ILE A 132 3.65 -25.64 -38.87
C ILE A 132 3.94 -26.54 -37.67
N ASN A 133 3.36 -26.20 -36.52
CA ASN A 133 3.65 -26.83 -35.23
C ASN A 133 2.40 -27.42 -34.56
N VAL A 134 1.36 -27.76 -35.33
CA VAL A 134 0.09 -28.28 -34.80
C VAL A 134 0.29 -29.45 -33.83
N ASP A 135 1.15 -30.40 -34.15
CA ASP A 135 1.41 -31.57 -33.29
C ASP A 135 2.05 -31.19 -31.94
N ARG A 136 2.91 -30.16 -31.92
CA ARG A 136 3.59 -29.69 -30.70
C ARG A 136 2.63 -28.87 -29.84
N VAL A 137 1.79 -28.05 -30.47
CA VAL A 137 0.73 -27.32 -29.79
C VAL A 137 -0.28 -28.28 -29.18
N MET A 138 -0.70 -29.32 -29.92
CA MET A 138 -1.62 -30.34 -29.41
C MET A 138 -1.03 -31.14 -28.24
N ARG A 139 0.31 -31.23 -28.15
CA ARG A 139 1.02 -31.81 -27.00
C ARG A 139 1.26 -30.81 -25.85
N GLY A 140 0.90 -29.54 -26.02
CA GLY A 140 1.13 -28.48 -25.03
C GLY A 140 2.60 -28.03 -24.94
N GLU A 141 3.45 -28.40 -25.89
CA GLU A 141 4.87 -28.00 -25.91
C GLU A 141 5.04 -26.54 -26.37
N ASP A 142 4.23 -26.12 -27.35
CA ASP A 142 4.29 -24.79 -27.96
C ASP A 142 3.02 -23.99 -27.58
N PRO A 143 3.16 -22.76 -27.03
CA PRO A 143 2.04 -21.94 -26.59
C PRO A 143 1.34 -21.17 -27.72
N VAL A 144 1.87 -21.23 -28.95
CA VAL A 144 1.39 -20.48 -30.12
C VAL A 144 1.29 -21.43 -31.31
N LEU A 145 0.13 -21.41 -31.98
CA LEU A 145 -0.10 -22.09 -33.26
C LEU A 145 0.35 -21.19 -34.41
N ILE A 146 1.34 -21.66 -35.16
CA ILE A 146 1.92 -20.95 -36.30
C ILE A 146 1.35 -21.52 -37.59
N ILE A 147 0.74 -20.65 -38.39
CA ILE A 147 0.09 -21.02 -39.65
C ILE A 147 0.74 -20.25 -40.81
N ASP A 148 1.30 -20.99 -41.75
CA ASP A 148 1.82 -20.46 -43.01
C ASP A 148 0.75 -20.56 -44.11
N LYS A 149 -0.27 -19.71 -44.00
CA LYS A 149 -1.44 -19.75 -44.89
C LYS A 149 -1.08 -19.57 -46.37
N TYR A 150 -0.01 -18.82 -46.63
CA TYR A 150 0.42 -18.43 -47.98
C TYR A 150 1.58 -19.28 -48.51
N ASP A 151 1.98 -20.35 -47.80
CA ASP A 151 3.13 -21.20 -48.14
C ASP A 151 4.43 -20.37 -48.34
N LEU A 152 4.60 -19.29 -47.57
CA LEU A 152 5.75 -18.37 -47.65
C LEU A 152 7.00 -18.91 -46.96
N LEU A 153 6.83 -19.74 -45.93
CA LEU A 153 7.91 -20.40 -45.20
C LEU A 153 8.23 -21.76 -45.80
N ARG A 154 7.21 -22.49 -46.26
CA ARG A 154 7.34 -23.79 -46.93
C ARG A 154 7.23 -23.65 -48.45
N GLY A 155 8.02 -22.77 -49.06
CA GLY A 155 8.17 -22.76 -50.52
C GLY A 155 8.60 -24.16 -50.99
N ASP A 156 7.81 -24.79 -51.86
CA ASP A 156 8.04 -26.13 -52.44
C ASP A 156 8.44 -27.24 -51.44
N GLY A 157 7.90 -27.21 -50.21
CA GLY A 157 8.13 -28.28 -49.23
C GLY A 157 9.46 -28.21 -48.47
N ALA A 158 10.16 -27.08 -48.52
CA ALA A 158 11.32 -26.83 -47.69
C ALA A 158 10.96 -26.80 -46.18
N PRO A 159 11.85 -27.26 -45.28
CA PRO A 159 11.64 -27.18 -43.84
C PRO A 159 11.60 -25.71 -43.39
N VAL A 160 10.68 -25.40 -42.47
CA VAL A 160 10.53 -24.06 -41.90
C VAL A 160 11.81 -23.70 -41.14
N PRO A 161 12.36 -22.47 -41.27
CA PRO A 161 13.53 -22.06 -40.51
C PRO A 161 13.26 -22.13 -39.00
N SER A 162 13.82 -23.13 -38.34
CA SER A 162 13.60 -23.44 -36.91
C SER A 162 13.90 -22.24 -36.00
N GLU A 163 14.93 -21.46 -36.34
CA GLU A 163 15.37 -20.31 -35.54
C GLU A 163 14.30 -19.25 -35.30
N PHE A 164 13.40 -19.02 -36.26
CA PHE A 164 12.36 -17.98 -36.09
C PHE A 164 11.28 -18.44 -35.11
N ILE A 165 10.88 -19.72 -35.21
CA ILE A 165 9.90 -20.32 -34.31
C ILE A 165 10.45 -20.36 -32.89
N ASP A 166 11.70 -20.78 -32.75
CA ASP A 166 12.38 -20.85 -31.45
C ASP A 166 12.48 -19.47 -30.81
N ARG A 167 12.83 -18.42 -31.58
CA ARG A 167 12.83 -17.03 -31.08
C ARG A 167 11.44 -16.55 -30.63
N MET A 168 10.37 -16.86 -31.36
CA MET A 168 9.02 -16.47 -30.91
C MET A 168 8.63 -17.18 -29.61
N ILE A 169 8.95 -18.46 -29.48
CA ILE A 169 8.69 -19.23 -28.25
C ILE A 169 9.49 -18.64 -27.08
N GLU A 170 10.76 -18.33 -27.29
CA GLU A 170 11.61 -17.67 -26.29
C GLU A 170 11.06 -16.32 -25.86
N GLN A 171 10.63 -15.48 -26.81
CA GLN A 171 10.01 -14.18 -26.51
C GLN A 171 8.74 -14.34 -25.69
N HIS A 172 7.88 -15.31 -26.02
CA HIS A 172 6.66 -15.56 -25.25
C HIS A 172 6.97 -16.03 -23.82
N LYS A 173 7.96 -16.91 -23.65
CA LYS A 173 8.44 -17.33 -22.32
C LYS A 173 9.02 -16.14 -21.53
N LEU A 174 9.77 -15.26 -22.19
CA LEU A 174 10.34 -14.06 -21.57
C LEU A 174 9.24 -13.08 -21.13
N ILE A 175 8.17 -12.92 -21.92
CA ILE A 175 7.02 -12.10 -21.52
C ILE A 175 6.37 -12.66 -20.25
N ALA A 176 6.16 -13.98 -20.18
CA ALA A 176 5.59 -14.62 -19.00
C ALA A 176 6.47 -14.43 -17.74
N THR A 177 7.80 -14.54 -17.86
CA THR A 177 8.70 -14.31 -16.72
C THR A 177 8.74 -12.85 -16.30
N LEU A 178 8.72 -11.90 -17.24
CA LEU A 178 8.63 -10.47 -16.94
C LEU A 178 7.33 -10.10 -16.21
N GLN A 179 6.20 -10.72 -16.55
CA GLN A 179 4.95 -10.49 -15.84
C GLN A 179 5.00 -11.00 -14.39
N ASN A 180 5.62 -12.16 -14.16
CA ASN A 180 5.81 -12.68 -12.79
C ASN A 180 6.71 -11.77 -11.96
N THR A 181 7.83 -11.29 -12.51
CA THR A 181 8.72 -10.37 -11.79
C THR A 181 8.04 -9.03 -11.51
N LEU A 182 7.25 -8.52 -12.45
CA LEU A 182 6.45 -7.31 -12.23
C LEU A 182 5.46 -7.50 -11.08
N TRP A 183 4.79 -8.65 -10.99
CA TRP A 183 3.90 -8.98 -9.88
C TRP A 183 4.63 -9.03 -8.52
N GLU A 184 5.81 -9.64 -8.46
CA GLU A 184 6.64 -9.68 -7.25
C GLU A 184 7.03 -8.27 -6.80
N TYR A 185 7.41 -7.40 -7.74
CA TYR A 185 7.71 -6.00 -7.44
C TYR A 185 6.48 -5.22 -6.97
N GLU A 186 5.30 -5.40 -7.59
CA GLU A 186 4.06 -4.77 -7.12
C GLU A 186 3.72 -5.19 -5.68
N LYS A 187 3.92 -6.47 -5.36
CA LYS A 187 3.73 -6.99 -4.00
C LYS A 187 4.69 -6.31 -3.01
N ALA A 188 5.97 -6.27 -3.33
CA ALA A 188 6.98 -5.61 -2.49
C ALA A 188 6.67 -4.12 -2.28
N ILE A 189 6.26 -3.41 -3.33
CA ILE A 189 5.85 -1.99 -3.23
C ILE A 189 4.68 -1.82 -2.26
N LYS A 190 3.68 -2.71 -2.31
CA LYS A 190 2.54 -2.66 -1.39
C LYS A 190 2.98 -2.87 0.06
N ASP A 191 3.85 -3.84 0.31
CA ASP A 191 4.39 -4.12 1.64
C ASP A 191 5.21 -2.93 2.16
N TYR A 192 6.04 -2.30 1.32
CA TYR A 192 6.75 -1.08 1.68
C TYR A 192 5.82 0.09 1.99
N LYS A 193 4.74 0.29 1.21
CA LYS A 193 3.72 1.31 1.52
C LYS A 193 3.09 1.10 2.89
N THR A 194 2.74 -0.15 3.24
CA THR A 194 2.20 -0.45 4.57
C THR A 194 3.22 -0.18 5.68
N THR A 195 4.48 -0.53 5.46
CA THR A 195 5.58 -0.28 6.41
C THR A 195 5.79 1.23 6.62
N ILE A 196 5.76 2.03 5.55
CA ILE A 196 5.87 3.49 5.63
C ILE A 196 4.72 4.07 6.46
N ALA A 197 3.48 3.63 6.23
CA ALA A 197 2.32 4.09 7.00
C ALA A 197 2.45 3.77 8.50
N MET A 198 2.93 2.56 8.84
CA MET A 198 3.20 2.19 10.23
C MET A 198 4.29 3.05 10.87
N LEU A 199 5.38 3.32 10.14
CA LEU A 199 6.47 4.17 10.61
C LEU A 199 5.99 5.62 10.82
N GLN A 200 5.19 6.17 9.92
CA GLN A 200 4.59 7.49 10.07
C GLN A 200 3.71 7.58 11.32
N ALA A 201 2.87 6.57 11.57
CA ALA A 201 2.07 6.50 12.80
C ALA A 201 2.95 6.45 14.06
N ARG A 202 4.06 5.70 14.02
CA ARG A 202 5.02 5.65 15.13
C ARG A 202 5.71 7.00 15.37
N VAL A 203 6.11 7.70 14.31
CA VAL A 203 6.70 9.04 14.40
C VAL A 203 5.71 10.03 15.02
N ALA A 204 4.45 10.03 14.56
CA ALA A 204 3.41 10.88 15.12
C ALA A 204 3.23 10.62 16.63
N LYS A 205 3.24 9.35 17.05
CA LYS A 205 3.12 9.01 18.48
C LYS A 205 4.32 9.48 19.30
N LEU A 206 5.53 9.38 18.75
CA LEU A 206 6.74 9.87 19.41
C LEU A 206 6.72 11.40 19.55
N GLN A 207 6.27 12.13 18.52
CA GLN A 207 6.10 13.58 18.60
C GLN A 207 5.09 13.99 19.68
N GLU A 208 3.96 13.28 19.79
CA GLU A 208 2.97 13.51 20.86
C GLU A 208 3.60 13.31 22.25
N LEU A 209 4.39 12.24 22.43
CA LEU A 209 5.10 11.99 23.69
C LEU A 209 6.11 13.09 24.01
N THR A 210 6.89 13.54 23.02
CA THR A 210 7.83 14.66 23.18
C THR A 210 7.12 15.92 23.65
N ASN A 211 6.03 16.32 22.98
CA ASN A 211 5.24 17.49 23.36
C ASN A 211 4.66 17.36 24.77
N SER A 212 4.22 16.16 25.15
CA SER A 212 3.76 15.88 26.52
C SER A 212 4.88 16.02 27.55
N TYR A 213 6.10 15.55 27.25
CA TYR A 213 7.24 15.70 28.15
C TYR A 213 7.70 17.15 28.26
N GLU A 214 7.74 17.90 27.16
CA GLU A 214 8.02 19.34 27.17
C GLU A 214 7.02 20.08 28.06
N SER A 215 5.72 19.79 27.91
CA SER A 215 4.68 20.38 28.75
C SER A 215 4.85 20.06 30.24
N ARG A 216 5.28 18.84 30.57
CA ARG A 216 5.58 18.45 31.97
C ARG A 216 6.81 19.18 32.50
N LEU A 217 7.87 19.31 31.69
CA LEU A 217 9.08 20.05 32.08
C LEU A 217 8.78 21.51 32.36
N ILE A 218 7.93 22.15 31.55
CA ILE A 218 7.49 23.54 31.79
C ILE A 218 6.79 23.64 33.15
N LYS A 219 5.83 22.75 33.44
CA LYS A 219 5.12 22.73 34.73
C LYS A 219 6.05 22.52 35.93
N LEU A 220 6.97 21.56 35.82
CA LEU A 220 7.99 21.32 36.83
C LEU A 220 8.89 22.55 37.01
N GLY A 221 9.27 23.23 35.92
CA GLY A 221 10.02 24.47 35.97
C GLY A 221 9.27 25.58 36.73
N THR A 222 7.95 25.72 36.51
CA THR A 222 7.13 26.69 37.24
C THR A 222 6.97 26.33 38.72
N GLU A 223 6.82 25.04 39.05
CA GLU A 223 6.76 24.57 40.44
C GLU A 223 8.07 24.84 41.18
N VAL A 224 9.21 24.54 40.57
CA VAL A 224 10.54 24.83 41.13
C VAL A 224 10.72 26.33 41.38
N THR A 225 10.28 27.18 40.43
CA THR A 225 10.35 28.63 40.59
C THR A 225 9.45 29.11 41.74
N GLY A 226 8.27 28.53 41.90
CA GLY A 226 7.38 28.81 43.03
C GLY A 226 8.01 28.44 44.38
N VAL A 227 8.60 27.25 44.48
CA VAL A 227 9.33 26.80 45.68
C VAL A 227 10.51 27.72 45.99
N GLN A 228 11.25 28.18 44.98
CA GLN A 228 12.34 29.14 45.18
C GLN A 228 11.84 30.47 45.76
N GLN A 229 10.69 30.99 45.30
CA GLN A 229 10.09 32.21 45.83
C GLN A 229 9.62 32.03 47.28
N GLU A 230 8.99 30.90 47.61
CA GLU A 230 8.62 30.59 49.00
C GLU A 230 9.84 30.51 49.91
N LEU A 231 10.94 29.92 49.44
CA LEU A 231 12.17 29.80 50.20
C LEU A 231 12.83 31.16 50.46
N ILE A 232 12.79 32.08 49.47
CA ILE A 232 13.23 33.47 49.65
C ILE A 232 12.35 34.16 50.70
N ARG A 233 11.02 34.03 50.61
CA ARG A 233 10.09 34.63 51.57
C ARG A 233 10.30 34.11 52.99
N LEU A 234 10.46 32.80 53.16
CA LEU A 234 10.75 32.19 54.46
C LEU A 234 12.10 32.66 55.02
N ARG A 235 13.12 32.82 54.16
CA ARG A 235 14.41 33.37 54.58
C ARG A 235 14.27 34.81 55.08
N GLU A 236 13.51 35.65 54.41
CA GLU A 236 13.22 37.02 54.85
C GLU A 236 12.46 37.04 56.19
N GLU A 237 11.45 36.18 56.34
CA GLU A 237 10.70 36.04 57.59
C GLU A 237 11.60 35.62 58.76
N VAL A 238 12.51 34.67 58.54
CA VAL A 238 13.51 34.27 59.55
C VAL A 238 14.44 35.42 59.92
N LEU A 239 14.88 36.24 58.96
CA LEU A 239 15.72 37.41 59.23
C LEU A 239 14.98 38.45 60.09
N VAL A 240 13.72 38.73 59.77
CA VAL A 240 12.88 39.65 60.57
C VAL A 240 12.69 39.12 61.98
N ARG A 241 12.35 37.84 62.14
CA ARG A 241 12.21 37.20 63.46
C ARG A 241 13.52 37.21 64.25
N GLY A 242 14.66 37.05 63.57
CA GLY A 242 15.99 37.19 64.18
C GLY A 242 16.22 38.59 64.76
N ALA A 243 15.91 39.64 63.99
CA ALA A 243 16.01 41.02 64.46
C ALA A 243 15.03 41.34 65.60
N GLU A 244 13.79 40.82 65.55
CA GLU A 244 12.84 40.93 66.65
C GLU A 244 13.38 40.29 67.93
N ALA A 245 13.97 39.09 67.83
CA ALA A 245 14.55 38.39 68.96
C ALA A 245 15.74 39.15 69.58
N GLU A 246 16.64 39.72 68.77
CA GLU A 246 17.74 40.57 69.25
C GLU A 246 17.21 41.80 69.99
N SER A 247 16.20 42.49 69.42
CA SER A 247 15.59 43.67 70.07
C SER A 247 14.92 43.34 71.40
N LEU A 248 14.27 42.18 71.50
CA LEU A 248 13.67 41.69 72.74
C LEU A 248 14.74 41.35 73.77
N GLU A 249 15.88 40.79 73.34
CA GLU A 249 17.01 40.51 74.22
C GLU A 249 17.64 41.79 74.77
N GLU A 250 17.79 42.84 73.95
CA GLU A 250 18.23 44.17 74.40
C GLU A 250 17.24 44.80 75.40
N ALA A 251 15.94 44.75 75.11
CA ALA A 251 14.91 45.25 76.02
C ALA A 251 14.95 44.51 77.37
N ARG A 252 15.15 43.19 77.34
CA ARG A 252 15.31 42.38 78.55
C ARG A 252 16.56 42.78 79.35
N ARG A 253 17.69 43.08 78.69
CA ARG A 253 18.90 43.57 79.39
C ARG A 253 18.65 44.90 80.08
N LYS A 254 18.06 45.88 79.37
CA LYS A 254 17.69 47.18 79.96
C LYS A 254 16.75 47.05 81.15
N LEU A 255 15.74 46.17 81.07
CA LEU A 255 14.84 45.92 82.18
C LEU A 255 15.55 45.29 83.39
N ARG A 256 16.56 44.44 83.14
CA ARG A 256 17.38 43.89 84.22
C ARG A 256 18.22 44.98 84.87
N ASP A 257 18.86 45.85 84.08
CA ASP A 257 19.64 46.98 84.61
C ASP A 257 18.76 47.90 85.46
N ILE A 258 17.55 48.25 85.00
CA ILE A 258 16.58 49.05 85.78
C ILE A 258 16.16 48.33 87.06
N MET A 259 16.00 47.02 87.02
CA MET A 259 15.64 46.23 88.20
C MET A 259 16.78 46.23 89.23
N ASP A 260 18.03 46.13 88.77
CA ASP A 260 19.21 46.21 89.61
C ASP A 260 19.33 47.61 90.25
N ASP A 261 19.16 48.69 89.46
CA ASP A 261 19.12 50.07 89.95
C ASP A 261 18.01 50.29 91.01
N LEU A 262 16.81 49.77 90.75
CA LEU A 262 15.70 49.84 91.71
C LEU A 262 16.00 49.08 93.00
N THR A 263 16.72 47.96 92.89
CA THR A 263 17.12 47.17 94.06
C THR A 263 18.12 47.98 94.90
N GLU A 264 19.09 48.64 94.28
CA GLU A 264 20.03 49.53 94.94
C GLU A 264 19.32 50.71 95.61
N ILE A 265 18.37 51.36 94.93
CA ILE A 265 17.56 52.44 95.52
C ILE A 265 16.76 51.95 96.74
N VAL A 266 16.20 50.74 96.67
CA VAL A 266 15.47 50.15 97.80
C VAL A 266 16.41 49.86 98.98
N GLU A 267 17.61 49.35 98.71
CA GLU A 267 18.64 49.14 99.73
C GLU A 267 19.09 50.46 100.37
N ASP A 268 19.30 51.51 99.58
CA ASP A 268 19.62 52.86 100.04
C ASP A 268 18.50 53.44 100.91
N ILE A 269 17.25 53.34 100.47
CA ILE A 269 16.08 53.77 101.25
C ILE A 269 16.01 52.97 102.56
N ALA A 270 16.23 51.66 102.54
CA ALA A 270 16.26 50.85 103.75
C ALA A 270 17.40 51.29 104.70
N GLY A 271 18.57 51.62 104.14
CA GLY A 271 19.69 52.23 104.84
C GLY A 271 19.32 53.57 105.48
N TRP A 272 18.65 54.45 104.75
CA TRP A 272 18.15 55.75 105.24
C TRP A 272 17.10 55.56 106.34
N VAL A 273 16.17 54.63 106.19
CA VAL A 273 15.17 54.31 107.22
C VAL A 273 15.85 53.80 108.48
N SER A 274 16.88 52.94 108.36
CA SER A 274 17.61 52.42 109.51
C SER A 274 18.41 53.51 110.25
N THR A 275 19.03 54.44 109.52
CA THR A 275 19.74 55.58 110.10
C THR A 275 18.77 56.56 110.74
N LEU A 276 17.66 56.89 110.08
CA LEU A 276 16.60 57.74 110.63
C LEU A 276 16.02 57.14 111.92
N LYS A 277 15.78 55.82 111.95
CA LYS A 277 15.34 55.11 113.15
C LYS A 277 16.35 55.25 114.30
N ARG A 278 17.65 55.08 114.03
CA ARG A 278 18.72 55.30 115.02
C ARG A 278 18.75 56.76 115.51
N THR A 279 18.59 57.74 114.62
CA THR A 279 18.57 59.16 115.00
C THR A 279 17.35 59.50 115.87
N VAL A 280 16.18 58.93 115.56
CA VAL A 280 14.97 59.08 116.38
C VAL A 280 15.16 58.43 117.75
N GLU A 281 15.74 57.22 117.83
CA GLU A 281 16.06 56.56 119.10
C GLU A 281 17.07 57.36 119.93
N MET A 282 18.08 57.96 119.31
CA MET A 282 19.04 58.86 119.99
C MET A 282 18.37 60.13 120.50
N LYS A 283 17.56 60.81 119.68
CA LYS A 283 16.82 62.01 120.13
C LYS A 283 15.80 61.69 121.22
N LYS A 284 15.19 60.50 121.19
CA LYS A 284 14.30 60.04 122.27
C LYS A 284 15.07 59.90 123.60
N LYS A 285 16.30 59.38 123.57
CA LYS A 285 17.19 59.32 124.74
C LYS A 285 17.65 60.71 125.23
N GLU A 286 17.84 61.68 124.33
CA GLU A 286 18.14 63.08 124.72
C GLU A 286 16.95 63.79 125.36
N VAL A 287 15.72 63.47 124.94
CA VAL A 287 14.49 64.04 125.51
C VAL A 287 14.14 63.40 126.86
N GLU A 288 14.47 62.13 127.08
CA GLU A 288 14.32 61.44 128.38
C GLU A 288 15.40 61.80 129.42
N SER A 289 16.44 62.56 129.04
CA SER A 289 17.53 63.01 129.93
C SER A 289 17.50 64.51 130.28
N ARG A 290 16.38 65.17 130.01
CA ARG A 290 16.02 66.52 130.49
C ARG A 290 14.85 66.44 131.46
#